data_AF-A0A5C5TR18-F1
#
_entry.id   AF-A0A5C5TR18-F1
#
_cell.length_a   1.000
_cell.length_b   1.000
_cell.length_c   1.000
_cell.angle_alpha   90.00
_cell.angle_beta   90.00
_cell.angle_gamma   90.00
#
_symmetry.space_group_name_H-M   'P 1'
#
loop_
_entity.id
_entity.type
_entity.pdbx_description
1 polymer ?
#
loop_
_entity_poly.entity_id
_entity_poly.type
_entity_poly.pdbx_seq_one_letter_code
_entity_poly.pdbx_strand_id
1 'polypeptide(L)'
;MKDIWKLKYGSHSIQIENHLTGSRLYVDGVLQDEQVGIHLSSRLFGKVDNEEGEVEDIKVSIGCNLLKMDCRVFVGERLAYSTALEWDM
;
A
#
# COMPACT_ATOMS: atom_id res chain seq x y z
N MET A 1 16.66 -3.06 -4.65
CA MET A 1 15.85 -2.85 -3.43
C MET A 1 14.50 -3.48 -3.70
N LYS A 2 14.01 -4.30 -2.76
CA LYS A 2 12.71 -4.94 -2.88
C LYS A 2 12.06 -4.84 -1.51
N ASP A 3 11.03 -4.02 -1.42
CA ASP A 3 10.21 -3.91 -0.22
C ASP A 3 8.87 -4.58 -0.49
N ILE A 4 8.39 -5.35 0.48
CA ILE A 4 7.05 -5.90 0.47
C ILE A 4 6.40 -5.53 1.79
N TRP A 5 5.26 -4.85 1.71
CA TRP A 5 4.42 -4.55 2.87
C TRP A 5 3.11 -5.32 2.75
N LYS A 6 2.70 -5.93 3.85
CA LYS A 6 1.45 -6.68 3.96
C LYS A 6 0.68 -6.19 5.17
N LEU A 7 -0.60 -5.91 4.98
CA LEU A 7 -1.52 -5.58 6.05
C LEU A 7 -2.85 -6.31 5.85
N LYS A 8 -3.59 -6.45 6.95
CA LYS A 8 -4.96 -6.95 6.95
C LYS A 8 -5.93 -5.79 7.10
N TYR A 9 -7.05 -5.88 6.40
CA TYR A 9 -8.19 -4.97 6.51
C TYR A 9 -9.46 -5.82 6.55
N GLY A 10 -10.04 -5.99 7.75
CA GLY A 10 -11.06 -7.02 7.99
C GLY A 10 -10.55 -8.41 7.56
N SER A 11 -11.32 -9.11 6.73
CA SER A 11 -10.93 -10.39 6.11
C SER A 11 -9.90 -10.25 4.98
N HIS A 12 -9.79 -9.08 4.37
CA HIS A 12 -9.01 -8.85 3.16
C HIS A 12 -7.52 -8.69 3.46
N SER A 13 -6.70 -9.13 2.51
CA SER A 13 -5.25 -8.95 2.51
C SER A 13 -4.85 -7.89 1.50
N ILE A 14 -4.13 -6.87 1.96
CA ILE A 14 -3.57 -5.82 1.11
C ILE A 14 -2.06 -6.04 1.07
N GLN A 15 -1.51 -6.15 -0.14
CA GLN A 15 -0.08 -6.33 -0.38
C GLN A 15 0.43 -5.24 -1.31
N ILE A 16 1.50 -4.58 -0.89
CA ILE A 16 2.22 -3.58 -1.67
C ILE A 16 3.60 -4.13 -1.95
N GLU A 17 3.99 -4.11 -3.22
CA GLU A 17 5.34 -4.43 -3.63
C GLU A 17 6.02 -3.20 -4.22
N ASN A 18 7.25 -2.95 -3.81
CA ASN A 18 8.08 -1.92 -4.41
C ASN A 18 9.38 -2.53 -4.92
N HIS A 19 9.56 -2.47 -6.23
CA HIS A 19 10.74 -2.94 -6.94
C HIS A 19 11.44 -1.77 -7.64
N LEU A 20 12.68 -1.97 -8.03
CA LEU A 20 13.44 -0.96 -8.80
C LEU A 20 12.71 -0.53 -10.08
N THR A 21 11.98 -1.45 -10.71
CA THR A 21 11.31 -1.23 -12.00
C THR A 21 9.82 -0.93 -11.87
N GLY A 22 9.31 -0.71 -10.66
CA GLY A 22 7.93 -0.33 -10.43
C GLY A 22 7.35 -0.80 -9.11
N SER A 23 6.14 -0.31 -8.83
CA SER A 23 5.39 -0.63 -7.62
C SER A 23 4.03 -1.22 -7.95
N ARG A 24 3.51 -2.13 -7.11
CA ARG A 24 2.25 -2.85 -7.34
C ARG A 24 1.40 -2.90 -6.08
N LEU A 25 0.08 -2.83 -6.26
CA LEU A 25 -0.92 -3.00 -5.22
C LEU A 25 -1.78 -4.23 -5.53
N TYR A 26 -1.88 -5.12 -4.56
CA TYR A 26 -2.74 -6.29 -4.61
C TYR A 26 -3.74 -6.29 -3.46
N VAL A 27 -4.97 -6.73 -3.75
CA VAL A 27 -5.99 -7.06 -2.75
C VAL A 27 -6.41 -8.51 -2.96
N ASP A 28 -6.26 -9.34 -1.95
CA ASP A 28 -6.51 -10.80 -2.01
C ASP A 28 -5.81 -11.51 -3.17
N GLY A 29 -4.58 -11.06 -3.45
CA GLY A 29 -3.75 -11.59 -4.53
C GLY A 29 -4.12 -11.07 -5.92
N VAL A 30 -5.18 -10.28 -6.06
CA VAL A 30 -5.58 -9.64 -7.33
C VAL A 30 -4.86 -8.31 -7.48
N LEU A 31 -4.14 -8.13 -8.59
CA LEU A 31 -3.48 -6.86 -8.93
C LEU A 31 -4.55 -5.80 -9.20
N GLN A 32 -4.51 -4.71 -8.44
CA GLN A 32 -5.43 -3.59 -8.62
C GLN A 32 -4.79 -2.41 -9.33
N ASP A 33 -3.51 -2.15 -9.10
CA ASP A 33 -2.77 -1.07 -9.75
C ASP A 33 -1.26 -1.34 -9.81
N GLU A 34 -0.61 -0.77 -10.81
CA GLU A 34 0.82 -0.87 -11.05
C GLU A 34 1.36 0.46 -11.61
N GLN A 35 2.44 0.94 -10.99
CA GLN A 35 3.25 2.01 -11.55
C GLN A 35 4.56 1.43 -12.07
N VAL A 36 4.72 1.35 -13.38
CA VAL A 36 5.92 0.82 -14.04
C VAL A 36 7.00 1.90 -14.19
N GLY A 37 8.26 1.50 -14.06
CA GLY A 37 9.43 2.34 -14.27
C GLY A 37 10.16 2.71 -12.98
N ILE A 38 11.26 3.45 -13.13
CA ILE A 38 12.06 3.92 -12.00
C ILE A 38 11.48 5.25 -11.53
N HIS A 39 10.92 5.25 -10.31
CA HIS A 39 10.36 6.45 -9.70
C HIS A 39 10.93 6.65 -8.29
N LEU A 40 11.17 7.90 -7.90
CA LEU A 40 11.60 8.24 -6.54
C LEU A 40 10.42 8.19 -5.54
N SER A 41 9.20 8.23 -6.06
CA SER A 41 7.96 8.09 -5.32
C SER A 41 6.91 7.43 -6.21
N SER A 42 6.04 6.63 -5.61
CA SER A 42 4.93 5.99 -6.31
C SER A 42 3.60 6.27 -5.63
N ARG A 43 2.54 6.34 -6.41
CA ARG A 43 1.16 6.35 -5.92
C ARG A 43 0.39 5.23 -6.58
N LEU A 44 -0.29 4.43 -5.77
CA LEU A 44 -1.11 3.32 -6.25
C LEU A 44 -2.51 3.46 -5.67
N PHE A 45 -3.51 3.04 -6.43
CA PHE A 45 -4.92 3.15 -6.06
C PHE A 45 -5.61 1.80 -6.15
N GLY A 46 -6.56 1.56 -5.28
CA GLY A 46 -7.35 0.33 -5.30
C GLY A 46 -8.67 0.52 -4.58
N LYS A 47 -9.36 -0.58 -4.34
CA LYS A 47 -10.64 -0.69 -3.66
C LYS A 47 -10.66 -1.94 -2.81
N VAL A 48 -11.33 -1.89 -1.67
CA VAL A 48 -11.54 -3.04 -0.78
C VAL A 48 -12.91 -2.93 -0.13
N ASP A 49 -13.56 -4.06 0.07
CA ASP A 49 -14.83 -4.10 0.80
C ASP A 49 -14.55 -4.05 2.31
N ASN A 50 -15.34 -3.26 3.03
CA ASN A 50 -15.31 -3.25 4.49
C ASN A 50 -16.21 -4.38 5.05
N GLU A 51 -16.22 -4.54 6.37
CA GLU A 51 -17.02 -5.58 7.04
C GLU A 51 -18.53 -5.39 6.89
N GLU A 52 -18.98 -4.18 6.51
CA GLU A 52 -20.38 -3.83 6.24
C GLU A 52 -20.77 -4.08 4.77
N GLY A 53 -19.82 -4.49 3.93
CA GLY A 53 -20.01 -4.72 2.49
C GLY A 53 -19.98 -3.45 1.65
N GLU A 54 -19.49 -2.33 2.19
CA GLU A 54 -19.27 -1.10 1.45
C GLU A 54 -17.87 -1.07 0.82
N VAL A 55 -17.77 -0.53 -0.39
CA VAL A 55 -16.49 -0.41 -1.11
C VAL A 55 -15.76 0.85 -0.66
N GLU A 56 -14.55 0.71 -0.14
CA GLU A 56 -13.67 1.81 0.24
C GLU A 56 -12.48 1.94 -0.70
N ASP A 57 -12.05 3.18 -0.95
CA ASP A 57 -10.87 3.47 -1.76
C ASP A 57 -9.59 3.18 -0.99
N ILE A 58 -8.65 2.48 -1.63
CA ILE A 58 -7.28 2.35 -1.17
C ILE A 58 -6.42 3.39 -1.88
N LYS A 59 -5.58 4.08 -1.13
CA LYS A 59 -4.51 4.92 -1.65
C LYS A 59 -3.18 4.56 -0.98
N VAL A 60 -2.20 4.22 -1.79
CA VAL A 60 -0.83 3.96 -1.35
C VAL A 60 0.05 5.12 -1.76
N SER A 61 0.91 5.57 -0.85
CA SER A 61 1.98 6.52 -1.13
C SER A 61 3.30 5.90 -0.72
N ILE A 62 4.19 5.71 -1.69
CA ILE A 62 5.55 5.22 -1.50
C ILE A 62 6.50 6.39 -1.79
N GLY A 63 7.48 6.61 -0.92
CA GLY A 63 8.50 7.63 -1.13
C GLY A 63 9.80 7.28 -0.43
N CYS A 64 10.90 7.87 -0.85
CA CYS A 64 12.17 7.73 -0.16
C CYS A 64 12.36 8.87 0.85
N ASN A 65 12.67 8.55 2.10
CA ASN A 65 13.07 9.53 3.12
C ASN A 65 14.47 9.20 3.64
N LEU A 66 15.43 10.09 3.32
CA LEU A 66 16.85 10.05 3.66
C LEU A 66 17.59 8.75 3.25
N LEU A 67 17.27 7.62 3.89
CA LEU A 67 17.94 6.32 3.73
C LEU A 67 16.97 5.12 3.71
N LYS A 68 15.65 5.34 3.86
CA LYS A 68 14.64 4.28 3.91
C LYS A 68 13.48 4.58 2.97
N MET A 69 12.86 3.52 2.45
CA MET A 69 11.59 3.61 1.73
C MET A 69 10.45 3.69 2.74
N ASP A 70 9.65 4.74 2.61
CA ASP A 70 8.42 4.92 3.35
C ASP A 70 7.23 4.44 2.53
N CYS A 71 6.34 3.70 3.18
CA CYS A 71 5.06 3.29 2.63
C CYS A 71 3.94 3.75 3.57
N ARG A 72 2.92 4.38 3.00
CA ARG A 72 1.68 4.77 3.68
C ARG A 72 0.50 4.22 2.92
N VAL A 73 -0.42 3.59 3.63
CA VAL A 73 -1.66 3.05 3.07
C VAL A 73 -2.82 3.73 3.75
N PHE A 74 -3.69 4.32 2.95
CA PHE A 74 -4.96 4.88 3.35
C PHE A 74 -6.08 3.99 2.84
N VAL A 75 -7.10 3.77 3.66
CA VAL A 75 -8.38 3.16 3.28
C VAL A 75 -9.47 4.17 3.62
N GLY A 76 -10.25 4.57 2.63
CA GLY A 76 -11.08 5.77 2.70
C GLY A 76 -10.22 7.01 3.06
N GLU A 77 -10.63 7.74 4.09
CA GLU A 77 -9.90 8.92 4.59
C GLU A 77 -8.96 8.60 5.77
N ARG A 78 -8.76 7.31 6.10
CA ARG A 78 -8.04 6.87 7.30
C ARG A 78 -6.67 6.30 6.96
N LEU A 79 -5.64 6.67 7.72
CA LEU A 79 -4.31 6.05 7.63
C LEU A 79 -4.36 4.66 8.28
N ALA A 80 -4.32 3.61 7.47
CA ALA A 80 -4.38 2.22 7.93
C ALA A 80 -2.98 1.65 8.23
N TYR A 81 -1.95 2.14 7.55
CA TYR A 81 -0.57 1.68 7.75
C TYR A 81 0.44 2.77 7.42
N SER A 82 1.53 2.83 8.19
CA SER A 82 2.72 3.59 7.81
C SER A 82 3.99 2.93 8.34
N THR A 83 5.02 2.84 7.51
CA THR A 83 6.38 2.44 7.93
C THR A 83 7.03 3.40 8.92
N ALA A 84 6.60 4.66 8.94
CA ALA A 84 7.14 5.70 9.83
C ALA A 84 6.46 5.72 11.21
N LEU A 85 5.37 4.97 11.37
CA LEU A 85 4.65 4.82 12.63
C LEU A 85 4.79 3.35 13.04
N GLU A 86 5.92 3.00 13.65
CA GLU A 86 5.95 1.83 14.52
C GLU A 86 5.02 2.15 15.69
N TRP A 87 3.80 1.63 15.66
CA TRP A 87 3.06 1.45 16.89
C TRP A 87 3.81 0.36 17.64
N ASP A 88 4.45 0.74 18.76
CA ASP A 88 4.89 -0.24 19.76
C ASP A 88 3.70 -1.15 20.04
N MET A 89 3.81 -2.42 19.61
CA MET A 89 2.92 -3.49 20.00
C MET A 89 3.36 -4.07 21.34
#